data_AF-A0ABD4R2H0-F1
#
_entry.id   AF-A0ABD4R2H0-F1
#
_cell.length_a   1.000
_cell.length_b   1.000
_cell.length_c   1.000
_cell.angle_alpha   90.00
_cell.angle_beta   90.00
_cell.angle_gamma   90.00
#
_symmetry.space_group_name_H-M   'P 1'
#
loop_
_entity.id
_entity.type
_entity.pdbx_description
1 polymer ?
#
loop_
_entity_poly.entity_id
_entity_poly.type
_entity_poly.pdbx_seq_one_letter_code
_entity_poly.pdbx_strand_id
1 'polypeptide(L)'
;MLDKIKKHSTLGLKNIEKIITLIIFMCTFSGAWFLFSYARTHGMKFIDLIQSNLLISTGALSFFIILFIVGCFLISFNLSPAIARCLYYDILVREKIKGAKRRKLIYLLYFTSCGVASLFAFYHFYFGVSLVVIVALTLHFLAIKKPFHYKKIAITLKLILYTALLLAISIAMFGFLSITLNFDIETNSSFNSFIQALSIFVIIVTLAIIGLADIHQRNRDLKNRIWCYVFFSLLIVFYIATAFSTGVSEKIANMIGLGYVNQCYHEKDLVKYSIPERLVITQKDKSKIKLFIIADVNGKIYISKDKNHRAEFMFIAKELSEVSCD
;
A
#
# COMPACT_ATOMS: atom_id res chain seq x y z
N MET A 1 9.58 6.38 -32.64
CA MET A 1 9.39 6.36 -31.17
C MET A 1 9.15 7.78 -30.64
N LEU A 2 9.98 8.76 -31.04
CA LEU A 2 9.79 10.19 -30.75
C LEU A 2 8.40 10.74 -31.14
N ASP A 3 7.90 10.45 -32.35
CA ASP A 3 6.59 10.96 -32.79
C ASP A 3 5.40 10.41 -32.00
N LYS A 4 5.48 9.17 -31.51
CA LYS A 4 4.46 8.61 -30.60
C LYS A 4 4.49 9.30 -29.24
N ILE A 5 5.69 9.59 -28.71
CA ILE A 5 5.87 10.32 -27.45
C ILE A 5 5.34 11.75 -27.60
N LYS A 6 5.67 12.43 -28.71
CA LYS A 6 5.22 13.80 -29.03
C LYS A 6 3.71 13.87 -29.20
N LYS A 7 3.09 12.88 -29.86
CA LYS A 7 1.63 12.77 -30.02
C LYS A 7 0.90 12.48 -28.71
N HIS A 8 1.45 11.63 -27.84
CA HIS A 8 0.88 11.38 -26.51
C HIS A 8 1.06 12.59 -25.57
N SER A 9 2.20 13.27 -25.63
CA SER A 9 2.47 14.50 -24.87
C SER A 9 1.52 15.64 -25.27
N THR A 10 1.33 15.87 -26.56
CA THR A 10 0.38 16.89 -27.07
C THR A 10 -1.08 16.56 -26.75
N LEU A 11 -1.46 15.28 -26.80
CA LEU A 11 -2.80 14.84 -26.36
C LEU A 11 -3.00 15.02 -24.84
N GLY A 12 -1.95 14.80 -24.04
CA GLY A 12 -1.93 15.07 -22.61
C GLY A 12 -2.13 16.57 -22.35
N LEU A 13 -1.31 17.42 -22.96
CA LEU A 13 -1.40 18.88 -22.86
C LEU A 13 -2.77 19.43 -23.23
N LYS A 14 -3.39 18.92 -24.31
CA LYS A 14 -4.74 19.32 -24.73
C LYS A 14 -5.84 18.96 -23.73
N ASN A 15 -5.60 18.00 -22.83
CA ASN A 15 -6.57 17.56 -21.83
C ASN A 15 -6.13 17.87 -20.40
N ILE A 16 -5.06 18.65 -20.19
CA ILE A 16 -4.53 18.96 -18.85
C ILE A 16 -5.62 19.54 -17.96
N GLU A 17 -6.41 20.50 -18.45
CA GLU A 17 -7.49 21.11 -17.65
C GLU A 17 -8.50 20.07 -17.17
N LYS A 18 -8.97 19.20 -18.07
CA LYS A 18 -9.91 18.12 -17.73
C LYS A 18 -9.31 17.13 -16.73
N ILE A 19 -8.02 16.83 -16.87
CA ILE A 19 -7.30 15.94 -15.94
C ILE A 19 -7.17 16.60 -14.57
N ILE A 20 -6.83 17.88 -14.50
CA ILE A 20 -6.75 18.64 -13.24
C ILE A 20 -8.12 18.68 -12.56
N THR A 21 -9.19 19.00 -13.29
CA THR A 21 -10.55 19.01 -12.75
C THR A 21 -10.95 17.64 -12.20
N LEU A 22 -10.61 16.55 -12.91
CA LEU A 22 -10.86 15.19 -12.46
C LEU A 22 -10.06 14.85 -11.19
N ILE A 23 -8.79 15.25 -11.11
CA ILE A 23 -7.94 15.04 -9.92
C ILE A 23 -8.54 15.78 -8.72
N ILE A 24 -8.91 17.06 -8.89
CA ILE A 24 -9.54 17.85 -7.83
C ILE A 24 -10.82 17.16 -7.36
N PHE A 25 -11.70 16.76 -8.28
CA PHE A 25 -12.92 16.03 -7.94
C PHE A 25 -12.64 14.74 -7.16
N MET A 26 -11.67 13.94 -7.60
CA MET A 26 -11.30 12.70 -6.92
C MET A 26 -10.73 12.95 -5.52
N CYS A 27 -9.86 13.96 -5.35
CA CYS A 27 -9.35 14.36 -4.04
C CYS A 27 -10.48 14.86 -3.11
N THR A 28 -11.39 15.69 -3.61
CA THR A 28 -12.53 16.18 -2.85
C THR A 28 -13.43 15.04 -2.39
N PHE A 29 -13.74 14.10 -3.29
CA PHE A 29 -14.57 12.94 -2.98
C PHE A 29 -13.87 11.99 -1.99
N SER A 30 -12.58 11.68 -2.20
CA SER A 30 -11.82 10.81 -1.30
C SER A 30 -11.63 11.43 0.08
N GLY A 31 -11.36 12.73 0.15
CA GLY A 31 -11.24 13.47 1.41
C GLY A 31 -12.55 13.52 2.19
N ALA A 32 -13.66 13.80 1.51
CA ALA A 32 -14.99 13.77 2.13
C ALA A 32 -15.34 12.38 2.69
N TRP A 33 -15.07 11.32 1.92
CA TRP A 33 -15.30 9.94 2.34
C TRP A 33 -14.43 9.54 3.53
N PHE A 34 -13.14 9.93 3.50
CA PHE A 34 -12.21 9.72 4.61
C PHE A 34 -12.71 10.38 5.89
N LEU A 35 -13.05 11.67 5.83
CA LEU A 35 -13.55 12.43 6.97
C LEU A 35 -14.88 11.87 7.48
N PHE A 36 -15.74 11.36 6.61
CA PHE A 36 -16.98 10.69 6.99
C PHE A 36 -16.71 9.39 7.76
N SER A 37 -15.78 8.56 7.27
CA SER A 37 -15.37 7.33 7.96
C SER A 37 -14.73 7.62 9.32
N TYR A 38 -13.86 8.63 9.38
CA TYR A 38 -13.21 9.09 10.61
C TYR A 38 -14.25 9.61 11.62
N ALA A 39 -15.18 10.47 11.18
CA ALA A 39 -16.27 10.97 12.00
C ALA A 39 -17.13 9.84 12.57
N ARG A 40 -17.50 8.87 11.73
CA ARG A 40 -18.32 7.72 12.15
C ARG A 40 -17.61 6.83 13.16
N THR A 41 -16.34 6.53 12.90
CA THR A 41 -15.50 5.66 13.75
C THR A 41 -15.29 6.30 15.12
N HIS A 42 -14.92 7.57 15.15
CA HIS A 42 -14.57 8.28 16.37
C HIS A 42 -15.74 9.03 16.99
N GLY A 43 -16.98 8.87 16.50
CA GLY A 43 -18.17 9.48 17.11
C GLY A 43 -18.24 11.01 17.03
N MET A 44 -17.60 11.61 16.04
CA MET A 44 -17.61 13.06 15.82
C MET A 44 -18.70 13.46 14.84
N LYS A 45 -19.08 14.74 14.85
CA LYS A 45 -20.02 15.27 13.86
C LYS A 45 -19.30 15.51 12.55
N PHE A 46 -19.71 14.79 11.49
CA PHE A 46 -19.13 14.95 10.15
C PHE A 46 -19.16 16.41 9.68
N ILE A 47 -20.24 17.14 9.93
CA ILE A 47 -20.40 18.56 9.53
C ILE A 47 -19.29 19.47 10.08
N ASP A 48 -18.72 19.15 11.24
CA ASP A 48 -17.64 19.95 11.81
C ASP A 48 -16.33 19.77 11.02
N LEU A 49 -16.13 18.59 10.45
CA LEU A 49 -14.94 18.18 9.70
C LEU A 49 -14.95 18.63 8.22
N ILE A 50 -16.10 19.03 7.66
CA ILE A 50 -16.22 19.50 6.28
C ILE A 50 -15.67 20.91 6.15
N GLN A 51 -14.35 21.04 6.18
CA GLN A 51 -13.61 22.28 5.91
C GLN A 51 -12.77 22.11 4.66
N SER A 52 -12.67 23.15 3.83
CA SER A 52 -11.97 23.08 2.54
C SER A 52 -10.51 22.66 2.68
N ASN A 53 -9.80 23.14 3.70
CA ASN A 53 -8.42 22.78 4.00
C ASN A 53 -8.28 21.29 4.39
N LEU A 54 -9.10 20.81 5.32
CA LEU A 54 -9.13 19.41 5.77
C LEU A 54 -9.50 18.46 4.63
N LEU A 55 -10.47 18.84 3.82
CA LEU A 55 -11.01 18.02 2.75
C LEU A 55 -10.02 17.90 1.57
N ILE A 56 -9.31 18.98 1.25
CA ILE A 56 -8.23 18.95 0.24
C ILE A 56 -7.01 18.19 0.77
N SER A 57 -6.59 18.40 2.03
CA SER A 57 -5.39 17.77 2.58
C SER A 57 -5.56 16.25 2.75
N THR A 58 -6.67 15.81 3.34
CA THR A 58 -7.02 14.38 3.46
C THR A 58 -7.26 13.74 2.10
N GLY A 59 -7.89 14.48 1.19
CA GLY A 59 -8.11 14.09 -0.20
C GLY A 59 -6.81 13.82 -0.95
N ALA A 60 -5.86 14.75 -0.87
CA ALA A 60 -4.56 14.62 -1.53
C ALA A 60 -3.75 13.43 -0.96
N LEU A 61 -3.67 13.29 0.36
CA LEU A 61 -2.94 12.18 0.99
C LEU A 61 -3.53 10.82 0.62
N SER A 62 -4.86 10.68 0.72
CA SER A 62 -5.55 9.44 0.32
C SER A 62 -5.35 9.13 -1.17
N PHE A 63 -5.42 10.15 -2.04
CA PHE A 63 -5.18 9.99 -3.47
C PHE A 63 -3.76 9.53 -3.79
N PHE A 64 -2.72 10.11 -3.16
CA PHE A 64 -1.33 9.66 -3.33
C PHE A 64 -1.13 8.22 -2.87
N ILE A 65 -1.73 7.84 -1.74
CA ILE A 65 -1.67 6.48 -1.21
C ILE A 65 -2.29 5.49 -2.19
N ILE A 66 -3.50 5.82 -2.69
CA ILE A 66 -4.21 4.99 -3.67
C ILE A 66 -3.41 4.88 -4.98
N LEU A 67 -2.87 5.99 -5.49
CA LEU A 67 -2.04 5.99 -6.69
C LEU A 67 -0.80 5.12 -6.55
N PHE A 68 -0.14 5.17 -5.39
CA PHE A 68 1.02 4.32 -5.12
C PHE A 68 0.66 2.84 -5.18
N ILE A 69 -0.42 2.43 -4.50
CA ILE A 69 -0.88 1.03 -4.47
C ILE A 69 -1.27 0.56 -5.88
N VAL A 70 -2.07 1.35 -6.61
CA VAL A 70 -2.45 1.05 -7.99
C VAL A 70 -1.22 0.95 -8.89
N GLY A 71 -0.24 1.84 -8.72
CA GLY A 71 1.04 1.82 -9.42
C GLY A 71 1.81 0.51 -9.18
N CYS A 72 1.94 0.08 -7.93
CA CYS A 72 2.60 -1.20 -7.58
C CYS A 72 1.91 -2.40 -8.24
N PHE A 73 0.58 -2.46 -8.20
CA PHE A 73 -0.18 -3.51 -8.88
C PHE A 73 -0.01 -3.46 -10.39
N LEU A 74 -0.09 -2.28 -11.01
CA LEU A 74 0.08 -2.11 -12.44
C LEU A 74 1.46 -2.58 -12.93
N ILE A 75 2.53 -2.24 -12.20
CA ILE A 75 3.88 -2.71 -12.53
C ILE A 75 3.95 -4.23 -12.37
N SER A 76 3.45 -4.79 -11.27
CA SER A 76 3.42 -6.24 -11.02
C SER A 76 2.65 -7.02 -12.09
N PHE A 77 1.50 -6.51 -12.52
CA PHE A 77 0.68 -7.12 -13.58
C PHE A 77 1.32 -7.05 -14.97
N ASN A 78 2.20 -6.08 -15.23
CA ASN A 78 2.98 -6.02 -16.47
C ASN A 78 4.24 -6.89 -16.41
N LEU A 79 4.84 -7.01 -15.21
CA LEU A 79 6.07 -7.77 -14.99
C LEU A 79 5.82 -9.28 -15.02
N SER A 80 4.71 -9.73 -14.44
CA SER A 80 4.34 -11.16 -14.40
C SER A 80 4.31 -11.82 -15.79
N PRO A 81 3.58 -11.30 -16.80
CA PRO A 81 3.60 -11.84 -18.16
C PRO A 81 4.99 -11.80 -18.82
N ALA A 82 5.81 -10.79 -18.49
CA ALA A 82 7.17 -10.68 -19.02
C ALA A 82 8.08 -11.80 -18.46
N ILE A 83 8.02 -12.06 -17.15
CA ILE A 83 8.68 -13.21 -16.50
C ILE A 83 8.16 -14.50 -17.13
N ALA A 84 6.84 -14.61 -17.29
CA ALA A 84 6.23 -15.82 -17.79
C ALA A 84 6.70 -16.16 -19.21
N ARG A 85 6.80 -15.16 -20.08
CA ARG A 85 7.34 -15.34 -21.44
C ARG A 85 8.80 -15.73 -21.43
N CYS A 86 9.62 -15.06 -20.61
CA CYS A 86 11.04 -15.36 -20.50
C CYS A 86 11.27 -16.80 -20.04
N LEU A 87 10.59 -17.21 -18.97
CA LEU A 87 10.69 -18.56 -18.44
C LEU A 87 10.10 -19.61 -19.40
N TYR A 88 8.85 -19.45 -19.82
CA TYR A 88 8.16 -20.50 -20.57
C TYR A 88 8.64 -20.61 -22.02
N TYR A 89 8.75 -19.49 -22.75
CA TYR A 89 9.13 -19.53 -24.17
C TYR A 89 10.64 -19.52 -24.37
N ASP A 90 11.35 -18.56 -23.77
CA ASP A 90 12.78 -18.36 -24.05
C ASP A 90 13.65 -19.46 -23.44
N ILE A 91 13.22 -20.07 -22.34
CA ILE A 91 13.91 -21.19 -21.68
C ILE A 91 13.21 -22.52 -21.99
N LEU A 92 12.00 -22.76 -21.44
CA LEU A 92 11.43 -24.12 -21.43
C LEU A 92 11.05 -24.66 -22.83
N VAL A 93 10.47 -23.83 -23.69
CA VAL A 93 10.13 -24.21 -25.07
C VAL A 93 11.39 -24.26 -25.95
N ARG A 94 12.26 -23.25 -25.85
CA ARG A 94 13.46 -23.15 -26.71
C ARG A 94 14.48 -24.26 -26.47
N GLU A 95 14.62 -24.72 -25.23
CA GLU A 95 15.47 -25.85 -24.86
C GLU A 95 14.83 -27.22 -25.20
N LYS A 96 13.65 -27.22 -25.83
CA LYS A 96 12.91 -28.41 -26.29
C LYS A 96 12.58 -29.40 -25.16
N ILE A 97 12.21 -28.92 -23.97
CA ILE A 97 11.72 -29.79 -22.89
C ILE A 97 10.43 -30.48 -23.35
N LYS A 98 10.46 -31.82 -23.42
CA LYS A 98 9.35 -32.64 -23.91
C LYS A 98 8.14 -32.56 -22.97
N GLY A 99 6.95 -32.34 -23.55
CA GLY A 99 5.65 -32.38 -22.87
C GLY A 99 5.18 -31.03 -22.29
N ALA A 100 3.99 -30.58 -22.72
CA ALA A 100 3.39 -29.33 -22.22
C ALA A 100 3.09 -29.38 -20.71
N LYS A 101 2.64 -30.53 -20.19
CA LYS A 101 2.42 -30.74 -18.75
C LYS A 101 3.70 -30.55 -17.94
N ARG A 102 4.82 -31.12 -18.42
CA ARG A 102 6.13 -30.99 -17.76
C ARG A 102 6.64 -29.55 -17.74
N ARG A 103 6.47 -28.79 -18.83
CA ARG A 103 6.83 -27.36 -18.86
C ARG A 103 6.00 -26.53 -17.89
N LYS A 104 4.67 -26.77 -17.82
CA LYS A 104 3.80 -26.10 -16.83
C LYS A 104 4.19 -26.45 -15.40
N LEU A 105 4.58 -27.71 -15.14
CA LEU A 105 5.05 -28.13 -13.82
C LEU A 105 6.35 -27.41 -13.42
N ILE A 106 7.36 -27.37 -14.30
CA ILE A 106 8.62 -26.65 -14.02
C ILE A 106 8.37 -25.16 -13.80
N TYR A 107 7.48 -24.56 -14.59
CA TYR A 107 7.04 -23.18 -14.39
C TYR A 107 6.44 -22.95 -13.00
N LEU A 108 5.48 -23.80 -12.61
CA LEU A 108 4.82 -23.70 -11.31
C LEU A 108 5.84 -23.88 -10.17
N LEU A 109 6.72 -24.90 -10.28
CA LEU A 109 7.77 -25.19 -9.31
C LEU A 109 8.69 -23.99 -9.12
N TYR A 110 9.14 -23.36 -10.20
CA TYR A 110 9.97 -22.15 -10.15
C TYR A 110 9.29 -21.04 -9.34
N PHE A 111 8.03 -20.73 -9.63
CA PHE A 111 7.31 -19.67 -8.92
C PHE A 111 6.99 -20.03 -7.48
N THR A 112 6.69 -21.30 -7.17
CA THR A 112 6.55 -21.74 -5.77
C THR A 112 7.86 -21.61 -5.01
N SER A 113 9.01 -21.93 -5.63
CA SER A 113 10.32 -21.73 -5.02
C SER A 113 10.66 -20.25 -4.83
N CYS A 114 10.31 -19.38 -5.78
CA CYS A 114 10.40 -17.93 -5.60
C CYS A 114 9.47 -17.42 -4.50
N GLY A 115 8.27 -18.00 -4.36
CA GLY A 115 7.37 -17.74 -3.24
C GLY A 115 8.01 -18.11 -1.91
N VAL A 116 8.62 -19.29 -1.79
CA VAL A 116 9.35 -19.69 -0.56
C VAL A 116 10.51 -18.72 -0.29
N ALA A 117 11.28 -18.36 -1.31
CA ALA A 117 12.33 -17.35 -1.17
C ALA A 117 11.79 -15.99 -0.70
N SER A 118 10.57 -15.64 -1.07
CA SER A 118 9.92 -14.41 -0.59
C SER A 118 9.55 -14.43 0.90
N LEU A 119 9.24 -15.59 1.46
CA LEU A 119 9.04 -15.75 2.91
C LEU A 119 10.31 -15.39 3.67
N PHE A 120 11.45 -15.88 3.18
CA PHE A 120 12.75 -15.54 3.75
C PHE A 120 13.13 -14.08 3.50
N ALA A 121 12.79 -13.53 2.33
CA ALA A 121 13.03 -12.13 1.99
C ALA A 121 12.28 -11.16 2.93
N PHE A 122 11.13 -11.57 3.46
CA PHE A 122 10.35 -10.78 4.42
C PHE A 122 11.14 -10.54 5.72
N TYR A 123 11.82 -11.57 6.24
CA TYR A 123 12.65 -11.45 7.45
C TYR A 123 14.04 -10.87 7.14
N HIS A 124 14.66 -11.35 6.06
CA HIS A 124 16.01 -10.96 5.65
C HIS A 124 16.08 -10.82 4.13
N PHE A 125 15.92 -9.58 3.65
CA PHE A 125 15.86 -9.27 2.21
C PHE A 125 17.03 -9.85 1.40
N TYR A 126 18.28 -9.65 1.86
CA TYR A 126 19.47 -10.15 1.18
C TYR A 126 19.49 -11.68 1.06
N PHE A 127 19.01 -12.39 2.08
CA PHE A 127 18.94 -13.84 2.09
C PHE A 127 17.89 -14.35 1.10
N GLY A 128 16.71 -13.73 1.07
CA GLY A 128 15.66 -14.06 0.10
C GLY A 128 16.07 -13.79 -1.35
N VAL A 129 16.74 -12.66 -1.64
CA VAL A 129 17.28 -12.39 -2.99
C VAL A 129 18.33 -13.42 -3.38
N SER A 130 19.21 -13.81 -2.46
CA SER A 130 20.21 -14.86 -2.70
C SER A 130 19.55 -16.20 -3.03
N LEU A 131 18.47 -16.56 -2.34
CA LEU A 131 17.67 -17.75 -2.66
C LEU A 131 17.04 -17.69 -4.05
N VAL A 132 16.50 -16.54 -4.48
CA VAL A 132 15.98 -16.36 -5.85
C VAL A 132 17.07 -16.58 -6.89
N VAL A 133 18.28 -16.08 -6.64
CA VAL A 133 19.44 -16.30 -7.53
C VAL A 133 19.79 -17.80 -7.60
N ILE A 134 19.83 -18.50 -6.46
CA ILE A 134 20.07 -19.94 -6.42
C ILE A 134 19.00 -20.71 -7.21
N VAL A 135 17.71 -20.38 -7.04
CA VAL A 135 16.60 -21.00 -7.77
C VAL A 135 16.71 -20.76 -9.28
N ALA A 136 17.08 -19.55 -9.72
CA ALA A 136 17.27 -19.25 -11.14
C ALA A 136 18.49 -19.95 -11.73
N LEU A 137 19.60 -20.04 -10.98
CA LEU A 137 20.82 -20.74 -11.41
C LEU A 137 20.60 -22.26 -11.48
N THR A 138 19.93 -22.86 -10.50
CA THR A 138 19.57 -24.28 -10.53
C THR A 138 18.69 -24.59 -11.74
N LEU A 139 17.70 -23.75 -12.03
CA LEU A 139 16.92 -23.86 -13.26
C LEU A 139 17.82 -23.76 -14.52
N HIS A 140 18.74 -22.78 -14.55
CA HIS A 140 19.67 -22.60 -15.67
C HIS A 140 20.49 -23.85 -15.94
N PHE A 141 21.13 -24.42 -14.92
CA PHE A 141 21.98 -25.60 -15.10
C PHE A 141 21.19 -26.88 -15.39
N LEU A 142 19.96 -27.02 -14.88
CA LEU A 142 19.13 -28.22 -15.09
C LEU A 142 18.35 -28.19 -16.40
N ALA A 143 17.85 -27.03 -16.83
CA ALA A 143 16.93 -26.91 -17.97
C ALA A 143 17.64 -26.59 -19.30
N ILE A 144 18.84 -25.97 -19.25
CA ILE A 144 19.48 -25.40 -20.43
C ILE A 144 20.66 -26.26 -20.92
N LYS A 145 20.63 -26.64 -22.21
CA LYS A 145 21.76 -27.32 -22.85
C LYS A 145 22.89 -26.33 -23.14
N LYS A 146 24.15 -26.66 -22.83
CA LYS A 146 25.31 -25.73 -22.97
C LYS A 146 25.12 -24.45 -22.13
N PRO A 147 25.17 -24.54 -20.80
CA PRO A 147 24.83 -23.44 -19.89
C PRO A 147 25.77 -22.23 -19.99
N PHE A 148 27.01 -22.42 -20.47
CA PHE A 148 28.01 -21.36 -20.57
C PHE A 148 27.90 -20.46 -21.81
N HIS A 149 26.88 -20.65 -22.65
CA HIS A 149 26.71 -19.83 -23.85
C HIS A 149 26.17 -18.43 -23.49
N TYR A 150 26.85 -17.36 -23.93
CA TYR A 150 26.53 -15.96 -23.55
C TYR A 150 25.06 -15.57 -23.72
N LYS A 151 24.42 -15.89 -24.87
CA LYS A 151 22.98 -15.59 -25.10
C LYS A 151 22.07 -16.23 -24.06
N LYS A 152 22.43 -17.42 -23.54
CA LYS A 152 21.63 -18.17 -22.58
C LYS A 152 21.83 -17.62 -21.18
N ILE A 153 23.06 -17.27 -20.83
CA ILE A 153 23.38 -16.54 -19.60
C ILE A 153 22.59 -15.22 -19.56
N ALA A 154 22.54 -14.46 -20.66
CA ALA A 154 21.80 -13.20 -20.72
C ALA A 154 20.27 -13.37 -20.49
N ILE A 155 19.67 -14.46 -21.00
CA ILE A 155 18.25 -14.78 -20.76
C ILE A 155 18.02 -15.08 -19.28
N THR A 156 18.89 -15.85 -18.64
CA THR A 156 18.79 -16.16 -17.22
C THR A 156 19.02 -14.94 -16.34
N LEU A 157 19.97 -14.07 -16.68
CA LEU A 157 20.17 -12.80 -16.00
C LEU A 157 18.92 -11.92 -16.08
N LYS A 158 18.28 -11.87 -17.25
CA LYS A 158 17.01 -11.15 -17.45
C LYS A 158 15.88 -11.74 -16.59
N LEU A 159 15.81 -13.06 -16.49
CA LEU A 159 14.85 -13.74 -15.60
C LEU A 159 15.08 -13.35 -14.14
N ILE A 160 16.34 -13.44 -13.66
CA ILE A 160 16.75 -13.04 -12.31
C ILE A 160 16.32 -11.59 -12.03
N LEU A 161 16.64 -10.66 -12.92
CA LEU A 161 16.32 -9.25 -12.77
C LEU A 161 14.81 -9.03 -12.63
N TYR A 162 14.00 -9.65 -13.49
CA TYR A 162 12.55 -9.50 -13.41
C TYR A 162 11.96 -10.14 -12.15
N THR A 163 12.45 -11.29 -11.71
CA THR A 163 11.98 -11.91 -10.46
C THR A 163 12.41 -11.15 -9.22
N ALA A 164 13.62 -10.60 -9.19
CA ALA A 164 14.09 -9.76 -8.10
C ALA A 164 13.29 -8.45 -8.03
N LEU A 165 13.00 -7.84 -9.18
CA LEU A 165 12.14 -6.66 -9.26
C LEU A 165 10.71 -6.95 -8.76
N LEU A 166 10.14 -8.11 -9.13
CA LEU A 166 8.82 -8.52 -8.65
C LEU A 166 8.79 -8.69 -7.13
N LEU A 167 9.84 -9.32 -6.58
CA LEU A 167 10.00 -9.49 -5.14
C LEU A 167 10.12 -8.13 -4.43
N ALA A 168 10.96 -7.24 -4.96
CA ALA A 168 11.15 -5.90 -4.41
C ALA A 168 9.85 -5.09 -4.40
N ILE A 169 9.06 -5.14 -5.50
CA ILE A 169 7.76 -4.45 -5.56
C ILE A 169 6.76 -5.03 -4.56
N SER A 170 6.74 -6.36 -4.41
CA SER A 170 5.82 -7.03 -3.47
C SER A 170 6.15 -6.66 -2.02
N ILE A 171 7.44 -6.62 -1.66
CA ILE A 171 7.91 -6.19 -0.33
C ILE A 171 7.67 -4.69 -0.13
N ALA A 172 7.95 -3.85 -1.14
CA ALA A 172 7.69 -2.41 -1.06
C ALA A 172 6.21 -2.10 -0.88
N MET A 173 5.32 -2.84 -1.56
CA MET A 173 3.87 -2.74 -1.37
C MET A 173 3.49 -3.09 0.06
N PHE A 174 4.08 -4.14 0.64
CA PHE A 174 3.81 -4.55 2.02
C PHE A 174 4.35 -3.54 3.05
N GLY A 175 5.58 -3.05 2.86
CA GLY A 175 6.17 -1.98 3.67
C GLY A 175 5.32 -0.71 3.66
N PHE A 176 4.83 -0.33 2.47
CA PHE A 176 3.93 0.80 2.33
C PHE A 176 2.58 0.57 3.01
N LEU A 177 1.98 -0.62 2.84
CA LEU A 177 0.74 -0.99 3.52
C LEU A 177 0.91 -1.00 5.03
N SER A 178 2.04 -1.46 5.57
CA SER A 178 2.33 -1.40 7.01
C SER A 178 2.41 0.04 7.54
N ILE A 179 3.18 0.90 6.86
CA ILE A 179 3.30 2.32 7.22
C ILE A 179 1.92 3.00 7.20
N THR A 180 1.08 2.62 6.22
CA THR A 180 -0.21 3.25 5.97
C THR A 180 -1.29 2.71 6.90
N LEU A 181 -1.45 1.39 7.01
CA LEU A 181 -2.52 0.69 7.74
C LEU A 181 -2.24 0.54 9.24
N ASN A 182 -1.15 1.11 9.74
CA ASN A 182 -0.69 1.03 11.12
C ASN A 182 -0.62 -0.41 11.63
N PHE A 183 -0.14 -1.29 10.76
CA PHE A 183 0.07 -2.67 11.08
C PHE A 183 1.56 -2.90 11.19
N ASP A 184 2.00 -3.32 12.36
CA ASP A 184 3.42 -3.56 12.61
C ASP A 184 3.91 -4.72 11.75
N ILE A 185 4.97 -4.46 10.98
CA ILE A 185 5.76 -5.54 10.39
C ILE A 185 6.50 -6.18 11.54
N GLU A 186 5.88 -7.21 12.10
CA GLU A 186 6.49 -8.05 13.10
C GLU A 186 7.57 -8.87 12.39
N THR A 187 8.83 -8.44 12.50
CA THR A 187 9.98 -9.20 11.99
C THR A 187 10.38 -10.34 12.93
N ASN A 188 9.82 -10.37 14.15
CA ASN A 188 9.96 -11.47 15.08
C ASN A 188 9.07 -12.65 14.65
N SER A 189 9.44 -13.86 15.04
CA SER A 189 8.75 -15.10 14.69
C SER A 189 7.40 -15.27 15.41
N SER A 190 6.45 -14.38 15.16
CA SER A 190 5.08 -14.45 15.67
C SER A 190 4.13 -15.08 14.64
N PHE A 191 2.95 -15.49 15.10
CA PHE A 191 1.89 -16.01 14.23
C PHE A 191 1.40 -14.96 13.21
N ASN A 192 1.28 -13.71 13.64
CA ASN A 192 0.94 -12.60 12.75
C ASN A 192 1.99 -12.43 11.66
N SER A 193 3.27 -12.37 12.03
CA SER A 193 4.40 -12.29 11.10
C SER A 193 4.37 -13.40 10.03
N PHE A 194 4.04 -14.63 10.44
CA PHE A 194 3.91 -15.74 9.50
C PHE A 194 2.77 -15.54 8.50
N ILE A 195 1.61 -15.03 8.94
CA ILE A 195 0.48 -14.68 8.05
C ILE A 195 0.90 -13.58 7.06
N GLN A 196 1.65 -12.57 7.53
CA GLN A 196 2.18 -11.50 6.69
C GLN A 196 3.08 -12.05 5.59
N ALA A 197 4.07 -12.88 5.95
CA ALA A 197 4.95 -13.53 5.00
C ALA A 197 4.16 -14.42 4.02
N LEU A 198 3.19 -15.20 4.50
CA LEU A 198 2.35 -16.05 3.67
C LEU A 198 1.55 -15.25 2.64
N SER A 199 1.11 -14.03 2.98
CA SER A 199 0.41 -13.17 2.02
C SER A 199 1.30 -12.78 0.82
N ILE A 200 2.59 -12.52 1.04
CA ILE A 200 3.57 -12.22 -0.01
C ILE A 200 3.77 -13.45 -0.90
N PHE A 201 3.87 -14.64 -0.31
CA PHE A 201 3.92 -15.90 -1.05
C PHE A 201 2.71 -16.06 -1.97
N VAL A 202 1.49 -15.85 -1.44
CA VAL A 202 0.25 -15.98 -2.21
C VAL A 202 0.19 -14.97 -3.37
N ILE A 203 0.63 -13.73 -3.15
CA ILE A 203 0.68 -12.70 -4.20
C ILE A 203 1.59 -13.14 -5.35
N ILE A 204 2.81 -13.62 -5.05
CA ILE A 204 3.76 -14.06 -6.08
C ILE A 204 3.21 -15.24 -6.87
N VAL A 205 2.61 -16.23 -6.20
CA VAL A 205 2.02 -17.40 -6.86
C VAL A 205 0.81 -17.00 -7.71
N THR A 206 -0.05 -16.11 -7.21
CA THR A 206 -1.23 -15.63 -7.94
C THR A 206 -0.81 -14.88 -9.20
N LEU A 207 0.17 -13.98 -9.08
CA LEU A 207 0.73 -13.27 -10.23
C LEU A 207 1.34 -14.24 -11.24
N ALA A 208 1.98 -15.33 -10.81
CA ALA A 208 2.49 -16.37 -11.70
C ALA A 208 1.37 -17.06 -12.50
N ILE A 209 0.28 -17.42 -11.84
CA ILE A 209 -0.89 -18.05 -12.49
C ILE A 209 -1.48 -17.10 -13.53
N ILE A 210 -1.59 -15.81 -13.21
CA ILE A 210 -2.05 -14.77 -14.15
C ILE A 210 -1.11 -14.68 -15.36
N GLY A 211 0.21 -14.71 -15.14
CA GLY A 211 1.20 -14.72 -16.22
C GLY A 211 1.09 -15.94 -17.13
N LEU A 212 0.81 -17.11 -16.56
CA LEU A 212 0.59 -18.35 -17.32
C LEU A 212 -0.73 -18.32 -18.10
N ALA A 213 -1.78 -17.74 -17.53
CA ALA A 213 -3.07 -17.54 -18.22
C ALA A 213 -2.92 -16.59 -19.41
N ASP A 214 -2.17 -15.48 -19.27
CA ASP A 214 -1.89 -14.54 -20.36
C ASP A 214 -1.14 -15.20 -21.53
N ILE A 215 -0.26 -16.17 -21.25
CA ILE A 215 0.43 -16.95 -22.29
C ILE A 215 -0.57 -17.71 -23.17
N HIS A 216 -1.66 -18.22 -22.59
CA HIS A 216 -2.61 -19.07 -23.32
C HIS A 216 -3.60 -18.26 -24.17
N GLN A 217 -3.92 -17.03 -23.79
CA GLN A 217 -4.93 -16.17 -24.45
C GLN A 217 -4.37 -15.26 -25.57
N ARG A 218 -3.10 -15.41 -25.94
CA ARG A 218 -2.28 -14.35 -26.53
C ARG A 218 -2.46 -14.08 -28.03
N ASN A 219 -3.68 -13.83 -28.53
CA ASN A 219 -3.79 -13.07 -29.80
C ASN A 219 -5.07 -12.23 -30.01
N ARG A 220 -6.10 -12.31 -29.15
CA ARG A 220 -7.34 -11.55 -29.40
C ARG A 220 -7.58 -10.32 -28.52
N ASP A 221 -7.08 -10.26 -27.27
CA ASP A 221 -7.64 -9.30 -26.30
C ASP A 221 -6.62 -8.58 -25.40
N LEU A 222 -5.65 -7.88 -26.00
CA LEU A 222 -4.80 -6.93 -25.26
C LEU A 222 -5.62 -5.86 -24.54
N LYS A 223 -6.80 -5.51 -25.10
CA LYS A 223 -7.74 -4.53 -24.58
C LYS A 223 -8.49 -5.04 -23.34
N ASN A 224 -9.05 -6.25 -23.37
CA ASN A 224 -9.74 -6.82 -22.20
C ASN A 224 -8.79 -7.07 -21.03
N ARG A 225 -7.50 -7.32 -21.31
CA ARG A 225 -6.48 -7.44 -20.27
C ARG A 225 -6.24 -6.12 -19.52
N ILE A 226 -6.14 -4.99 -20.24
CA ILE A 226 -6.04 -3.67 -19.60
C ILE A 226 -7.32 -3.39 -18.81
N TRP A 227 -8.49 -3.73 -19.33
CA TRP A 227 -9.76 -3.56 -18.61
C TRP A 227 -9.88 -4.44 -17.36
N CYS A 228 -9.43 -5.70 -17.38
CA CYS A 228 -9.37 -6.54 -16.19
C CYS A 228 -8.42 -5.97 -15.14
N TYR A 229 -7.24 -5.48 -15.54
CA TYR A 229 -6.31 -4.85 -14.60
C TYR A 229 -6.86 -3.55 -14.03
N VAL A 230 -7.48 -2.71 -14.87
CA VAL A 230 -8.18 -1.51 -14.42
C VAL A 230 -9.33 -1.87 -13.47
N PHE A 231 -10.10 -2.93 -13.76
CA PHE A 231 -11.21 -3.38 -12.92
C PHE A 231 -10.74 -3.93 -11.57
N PHE A 232 -9.70 -4.76 -11.53
CA PHE A 232 -9.10 -5.24 -10.28
C PHE A 232 -8.46 -4.10 -9.47
N SER A 233 -7.74 -3.18 -10.13
CA SER A 233 -7.24 -1.97 -9.48
C SER A 233 -8.39 -1.11 -8.94
N LEU A 234 -9.52 -1.01 -9.65
CA LEU A 234 -10.68 -0.25 -9.22
C LEU A 234 -11.40 -0.91 -8.04
N LEU A 235 -11.47 -2.25 -7.98
CA LEU A 235 -11.94 -2.99 -6.80
C LEU A 235 -11.02 -2.84 -5.59
N ILE A 236 -9.71 -2.83 -5.79
CA ILE A 236 -8.72 -2.58 -4.72
C ILE A 236 -8.84 -1.13 -4.23
N VAL A 237 -9.00 -0.17 -5.14
CA VAL A 237 -9.27 1.25 -4.82
C VAL A 237 -10.60 1.38 -4.06
N PHE A 238 -11.66 0.69 -4.50
CA PHE A 238 -12.96 0.70 -3.82
C PHE A 238 -12.87 0.09 -2.43
N TYR A 239 -12.19 -1.05 -2.29
CA TYR A 239 -11.97 -1.71 -1.01
C TYR A 239 -11.19 -0.82 -0.06
N ILE A 240 -10.07 -0.23 -0.51
CA ILE A 240 -9.26 0.70 0.29
C ILE A 240 -10.05 1.96 0.61
N ALA A 241 -10.82 2.50 -0.33
CA ALA A 241 -11.71 3.63 -0.08
C ALA A 241 -12.73 3.28 1.01
N THR A 242 -13.37 2.11 0.97
CA THR A 242 -14.35 1.67 1.97
C THR A 242 -13.72 1.22 3.30
N ALA A 243 -12.47 0.78 3.29
CA ALA A 243 -11.79 0.11 4.39
C ALA A 243 -10.44 0.76 4.71
N PHE A 244 -10.38 2.10 4.77
CA PHE A 244 -9.34 2.76 5.54
C PHE A 244 -9.52 2.30 6.99
N SER A 245 -8.66 1.40 7.44
CA SER A 245 -8.66 0.91 8.82
C SER A 245 -8.57 2.12 9.76
N THR A 246 -9.13 1.98 10.97
CA THR A 246 -9.06 3.00 12.03
C THR A 246 -7.63 3.54 12.17
N GLY A 247 -6.62 2.67 12.09
CA GLY A 247 -5.20 3.02 12.14
C GLY A 247 -4.69 3.96 11.05
N VAL A 248 -5.13 3.83 9.78
CA VAL A 248 -4.73 4.78 8.72
C VAL A 248 -5.30 6.16 9.04
N SER A 249 -6.57 6.17 9.46
CA SER A 249 -7.30 7.40 9.65
C SER A 249 -6.76 8.24 10.81
N GLU A 250 -6.33 7.56 11.88
CA GLU A 250 -5.65 8.15 13.03
C GLU A 250 -4.30 8.75 12.67
N LYS A 251 -3.50 8.05 11.85
CA LYS A 251 -2.18 8.55 11.42
C LYS A 251 -2.28 9.75 10.49
N ILE A 252 -3.23 9.73 9.54
CA ILE A 252 -3.50 10.88 8.68
C ILE A 252 -4.02 12.04 9.52
N ALA A 253 -4.93 11.81 10.48
CA ALA A 253 -5.43 12.85 11.38
C ALA A 253 -4.29 13.51 12.18
N ASN A 254 -3.34 12.73 12.68
CA ASN A 254 -2.15 13.26 13.34
C ASN A 254 -1.26 14.05 12.36
N MET A 255 -0.97 13.51 11.16
CA MET A 255 -0.13 14.19 10.16
C MET A 255 -0.68 15.53 9.67
N ILE A 256 -2.00 15.65 9.51
CA ILE A 256 -2.64 16.90 9.08
C ILE A 256 -2.87 17.88 10.24
N GLY A 257 -2.50 17.51 11.46
CA GLY A 257 -2.75 18.30 12.67
C GLY A 257 -4.22 18.37 13.07
N LEU A 258 -5.05 17.43 12.59
CA LEU A 258 -6.46 17.34 13.00
C LEU A 258 -6.56 16.87 14.44
N GLY A 259 -5.71 15.94 14.90
CA GLY A 259 -5.74 15.42 16.27
C GLY A 259 -5.17 14.01 16.38
N TYR A 260 -5.75 13.19 17.27
CA TYR A 260 -5.22 11.90 17.71
C TYR A 260 -3.86 12.02 18.41
N VAL A 261 -3.76 13.00 19.32
CA VAL A 261 -2.53 13.31 20.03
C VAL A 261 -2.81 13.54 21.51
N ASN A 262 -1.79 13.27 22.32
CA ASN A 262 -1.78 13.64 23.74
C ASN A 262 -1.22 15.05 23.88
N GLN A 263 -2.02 16.01 24.35
CA GLN A 263 -1.57 17.38 24.61
C GLN A 263 -1.70 17.71 26.10
N CYS A 264 -0.83 18.59 26.58
CA CYS A 264 -0.86 19.08 27.95
C CYS A 264 -1.19 20.56 27.98
N TYR A 265 -2.00 20.94 28.95
CA TYR A 265 -2.44 22.32 29.19
C TYR A 265 -2.34 22.67 30.67
N HIS A 266 -2.32 23.96 30.98
CA HIS A 266 -2.46 24.41 32.35
C HIS A 266 -3.88 24.15 32.88
N GLU A 267 -3.99 23.69 34.13
CA GLU A 267 -5.28 23.44 34.78
C GLU A 267 -6.19 24.68 34.75
N LYS A 268 -5.62 25.86 35.02
CA LYS A 268 -6.33 27.15 35.02
C LYS A 268 -7.07 27.43 33.71
N ASP A 269 -6.53 26.97 32.59
CA ASP A 269 -7.10 27.22 31.26
C ASP A 269 -8.25 26.24 30.95
N LEU A 270 -8.27 25.07 31.59
CA LEU A 270 -9.23 24.00 31.33
C LEU A 270 -10.41 23.96 32.30
N VAL A 271 -10.26 24.47 33.53
CA VAL A 271 -11.31 24.44 34.58
C VAL A 271 -12.64 25.05 34.10
N LYS A 272 -12.59 26.06 33.23
CA LYS A 272 -13.78 26.75 32.67
C LYS A 272 -14.63 25.89 31.74
N TYR A 273 -14.14 24.75 31.25
CA TYR A 273 -14.84 23.93 30.24
C TYR A 273 -15.56 22.71 30.82
N SER A 274 -15.61 22.56 32.16
CA SER A 274 -16.32 21.47 32.85
C SER A 274 -15.99 20.07 32.30
N ILE A 275 -14.71 19.84 32.00
CA ILE A 275 -14.24 18.58 31.44
C ILE A 275 -14.44 17.46 32.48
N PRO A 276 -15.11 16.34 32.14
CA PRO A 276 -15.29 15.22 33.07
C PRO A 276 -13.96 14.67 33.58
N GLU A 277 -13.82 14.53 34.91
CA GLU A 277 -12.58 14.06 35.55
C GLU A 277 -12.07 12.72 34.98
N ARG A 278 -12.97 11.85 34.55
CA ARG A 278 -12.62 10.54 33.93
C ARG A 278 -11.82 10.64 32.62
N LEU A 279 -11.83 11.79 31.96
CA LEU A 279 -11.13 12.07 30.71
C LEU A 279 -9.79 12.80 30.94
N VAL A 280 -9.53 13.22 32.17
CA VAL A 280 -8.34 13.95 32.59
C VAL A 280 -7.28 12.96 33.07
N ILE A 281 -6.07 13.04 32.51
CA ILE A 281 -4.91 12.33 33.04
C ILE A 281 -4.07 13.34 33.82
N THR A 282 -4.21 13.35 35.14
CA THR A 282 -3.44 14.25 36.01
C THR A 282 -1.98 13.80 36.07
N GLN A 283 -1.04 14.72 35.78
CA GLN A 283 0.39 14.44 35.90
C GLN A 283 0.91 14.68 37.34
N LYS A 284 2.15 14.26 37.62
CA LYS A 284 2.79 14.40 38.95
C LYS A 284 2.85 15.85 39.45
N ASP A 285 2.87 16.80 38.52
CA ASP A 285 2.81 18.23 38.83
C ASP A 285 1.34 18.69 38.75
N LYS A 286 0.75 19.07 39.89
CA LYS A 286 -0.69 19.32 40.04
C LYS A 286 -1.24 20.46 39.17
N SER A 287 -0.36 21.23 38.51
CA SER A 287 -0.72 22.40 37.70
C SER A 287 -0.95 22.10 36.21
N LYS A 288 -0.64 20.87 35.75
CA LYS A 288 -0.76 20.44 34.34
C LYS A 288 -1.77 19.31 34.20
N ILE A 289 -2.61 19.41 33.18
CA ILE A 289 -3.58 18.39 32.79
C ILE A 289 -3.22 17.88 31.40
N LYS A 290 -3.16 16.55 31.26
CA LYS A 290 -2.99 15.88 29.98
C LYS A 290 -4.36 15.41 29.45
N LEU A 291 -4.66 15.76 28.21
CA LEU A 291 -5.86 15.36 27.48
C LEU A 291 -5.47 14.58 26.23
N PHE A 292 -6.25 13.54 25.91
CA PHE A 292 -6.17 12.87 24.62
C PHE A 292 -7.18 13.49 23.67
N ILE A 293 -6.68 14.22 22.67
CA ILE A 293 -7.48 14.95 21.70
C ILE A 293 -7.66 14.06 20.48
N ILE A 294 -8.91 13.74 20.18
CA ILE A 294 -9.26 13.03 18.94
C ILE A 294 -9.22 14.00 17.77
N ALA A 295 -9.83 15.18 17.91
CA ALA A 295 -9.80 16.19 16.88
C ALA A 295 -9.90 17.61 17.47
N ASP A 296 -9.13 18.55 16.94
CA ASP A 296 -9.31 19.98 17.08
C ASP A 296 -9.69 20.57 15.72
N VAL A 297 -10.90 21.11 15.65
CA VAL A 297 -11.48 21.62 14.41
C VAL A 297 -11.97 23.04 14.62
N ASN A 298 -11.12 24.01 14.30
CA ASN A 298 -11.38 25.45 14.53
C ASN A 298 -11.83 25.74 15.96
N GLY A 299 -11.13 25.18 16.96
CA GLY A 299 -11.44 25.39 18.37
C GLY A 299 -12.57 24.53 18.91
N LYS A 300 -13.18 23.65 18.10
CA LYS A 300 -14.01 22.55 18.59
C LYS A 300 -13.11 21.37 18.91
N ILE A 301 -12.88 21.14 20.19
CA ILE A 301 -11.95 20.13 20.68
C ILE A 301 -12.75 18.91 21.13
N TYR A 302 -12.53 17.79 20.46
CA TYR A 302 -13.08 16.48 20.76
C TYR A 302 -12.07 15.66 21.55
N ILE A 303 -12.45 15.19 22.73
CA ILE A 303 -11.57 14.43 23.63
C ILE A 303 -12.14 13.05 23.96
N SER A 304 -11.23 12.15 24.31
CA SER A 304 -11.52 10.78 24.73
C SER A 304 -10.78 10.41 26.00
N LYS A 305 -11.18 9.28 26.58
CA LYS A 305 -10.33 8.55 27.52
C LYS A 305 -9.10 8.00 26.77
N ASP A 306 -7.92 8.04 27.40
CA ASP A 306 -6.66 7.59 26.79
C ASP A 306 -6.82 6.24 26.10
N LYS A 307 -6.39 6.18 24.82
CA LYS A 307 -6.47 4.99 23.94
C LYS A 307 -7.89 4.49 23.62
N ASN A 308 -8.92 5.24 23.98
CA ASN A 308 -10.28 4.96 23.56
C ASN A 308 -10.54 5.66 22.22
N HIS A 309 -10.86 4.90 21.18
CA HIS A 309 -10.97 5.39 19.80
C HIS A 309 -12.26 6.18 19.53
N ARG A 310 -12.99 6.70 20.53
CA ARG A 310 -14.30 7.36 20.31
C ARG A 310 -14.48 8.57 21.22
N ALA A 311 -14.88 9.69 20.63
CA ALA A 311 -15.07 10.95 21.35
C ALA A 311 -16.16 10.80 22.41
N GLU A 312 -15.83 11.22 23.63
CA GLU A 312 -16.75 11.19 24.76
C GLU A 312 -17.23 12.58 25.15
N PHE A 313 -16.42 13.61 24.89
CA PHE A 313 -16.74 14.98 25.24
C PHE A 313 -16.23 15.94 24.19
N MET A 314 -16.95 17.04 23.99
CA MET A 314 -16.58 18.12 23.09
C MET A 314 -16.78 19.44 23.81
N PHE A 315 -15.80 20.34 23.67
CA PHE A 315 -15.89 21.70 24.15
C PHE A 315 -15.33 22.67 23.11
N ILE A 316 -15.68 23.95 23.27
CA ILE A 316 -15.29 25.02 22.35
C ILE A 316 -14.31 25.92 23.09
N ALA A 317 -13.07 25.97 22.60
CA ALA A 317 -12.01 26.82 23.12
C ALA A 317 -11.42 27.68 21.99
N LYS A 318 -11.20 28.97 22.25
CA LYS A 318 -10.36 29.81 21.39
C LYS A 318 -8.96 29.80 21.98
N GLU A 319 -8.03 29.15 21.27
CA GLU A 319 -6.60 29.07 21.57
C GLU A 319 -6.26 28.64 23.00
N LEU A 320 -5.98 27.35 23.20
CA LEU A 320 -5.37 26.86 24.43
C LEU A 320 -3.85 26.93 24.31
N SER A 321 -3.18 27.43 25.35
CA SER A 321 -1.72 27.41 25.42
C SER A 321 -1.24 26.00 25.74
N GLU A 322 -0.76 25.29 24.71
CA GLU A 322 -0.11 24.00 24.86
C GLU A 322 1.19 24.16 25.66
N VAL A 323 1.42 23.27 26.63
CA VAL A 323 2.63 23.20 27.43
C VAL A 323 3.30 21.85 27.26
N SER A 324 4.61 21.79 27.50
CA SER A 324 5.31 20.51 27.50
C SER A 324 4.70 19.56 28.55
N CYS A 325 4.44 18.33 28.09
CA CYS A 325 4.03 17.21 28.92
C CYS A 325 5.16 16.61 29.77
N ASP A 326 6.39 17.13 29.64
CA ASP A 326 7.55 16.73 30.44
C ASP A 326 7.54 17.33 31.86
#